data_AF-A0A3N4AER4-F1
#
_entry.id   AF-A0A3N4AER4-F1
#
_cell.length_a   1.000
_cell.length_b   1.000
_cell.length_c   1.000
_cell.angle_alpha   90.00
_cell.angle_beta   90.00
_cell.angle_gamma   90.00
#
_symmetry.space_group_name_H-M   'P 1'
#
loop_
_entity.id
_entity.type
_entity.pdbx_description
1 polymer ?
#
loop_
_entity_poly.entity_id
_entity_poly.type
_entity_poly.pdbx_seq_one_letter_code
_entity_poly.pdbx_strand_id
1 'polypeptide(L)'
;MTMTALPLPFQGQSISTSAISARVWSFVQYGIKQSLAGLNGAGQYRSSAVGSVDSSLDTYIQDLLALSSVAPTIETTCILSDGELVSRDYCVRAYAALEHYRTLVDGWDGDDALAPTSECLEAADAFLYMLGSIVERCPDVSAMLDEEGIPGLFWDTGLAYFSVSFYGGHELACVYRNRETGQKTLFEANLHHPEELEQAWAFIESL
;
A
#
# COMPACT_ATOMS: atom_id res chain seq x y z
N MET A 1 -39.07 -31.74 13.86
CA MET A 1 -37.94 -30.80 13.97
C MET A 1 -37.59 -30.35 12.57
N THR A 2 -38.04 -29.16 12.21
CA THR A 2 -37.95 -28.60 10.86
C THR A 2 -36.84 -27.55 10.90
N MET A 3 -35.74 -27.78 10.17
CA MET A 3 -34.67 -26.79 10.05
C MET A 3 -35.10 -25.70 9.08
N THR A 4 -35.29 -24.50 9.59
CA THR A 4 -35.57 -23.30 8.80
C THR A 4 -34.24 -22.69 8.40
N ALA A 5 -33.91 -22.73 7.11
CA ALA A 5 -32.75 -22.03 6.56
C ALA A 5 -33.01 -20.51 6.60
N LEU A 6 -32.08 -19.76 7.19
CA LEU A 6 -32.08 -18.30 7.17
C LEU A 6 -31.47 -17.78 5.87
N PRO A 7 -32.00 -16.70 5.27
CA PRO A 7 -31.47 -16.13 4.04
C PRO A 7 -30.24 -15.26 4.32
N LEU A 8 -29.22 -15.36 3.45
CA LEU A 8 -28.08 -14.44 3.40
C LEU A 8 -28.49 -13.11 2.75
N PRO A 9 -28.19 -11.95 3.35
CA PRO A 9 -28.20 -10.68 2.63
C PRO A 9 -26.75 -10.27 2.32
N PHE A 10 -26.30 -10.51 1.09
CA PHE A 10 -25.23 -9.72 0.50
C PHE A 10 -25.68 -9.34 -0.92
N GLN A 11 -26.40 -8.23 -1.03
CA GLN A 11 -26.59 -7.56 -2.30
C GLN A 11 -25.36 -6.69 -2.54
N GLY A 12 -24.57 -7.08 -3.54
CA GLY A 12 -23.31 -6.45 -3.89
C GLY A 12 -23.48 -4.99 -4.30
N GLN A 13 -22.67 -4.13 -3.70
CA GLN A 13 -22.18 -2.97 -4.43
C GLN A 13 -21.02 -3.45 -5.29
N SER A 14 -21.17 -3.34 -6.60
CA SER A 14 -20.07 -3.60 -7.54
C SER A 14 -19.02 -2.52 -7.36
N ILE A 15 -17.92 -2.84 -6.69
CA ILE A 15 -16.71 -2.03 -6.76
C ILE A 15 -16.25 -2.08 -8.22
N SER A 16 -16.07 -0.91 -8.83
CA SER A 16 -15.70 -0.80 -10.25
C SER A 16 -14.28 -1.34 -10.44
N THR A 17 -14.16 -2.56 -10.96
CA THR A 17 -12.89 -3.24 -11.28
C THR A 17 -11.97 -2.44 -12.21
N SER A 18 -12.50 -1.45 -12.93
CA SER A 18 -11.73 -0.55 -13.79
C SER A 18 -10.79 0.41 -13.03
N ALA A 19 -11.14 0.80 -11.80
CA ALA A 19 -10.31 1.71 -11.01
C ALA A 19 -9.09 1.00 -10.40
N ILE A 20 -9.26 -0.26 -9.99
CA ILE A 20 -8.20 -1.10 -9.45
C ILE A 20 -7.22 -1.50 -10.57
N SER A 21 -7.74 -1.90 -11.73
CA SER A 21 -6.94 -2.24 -12.92
C SER A 21 -6.00 -1.10 -13.37
N ALA A 22 -6.50 0.14 -13.45
CA ALA A 22 -5.67 1.28 -13.87
C ALA A 22 -4.53 1.60 -12.88
N ARG A 23 -4.75 1.38 -11.59
CA ARG A 23 -3.75 1.59 -10.53
C ARG A 23 -2.67 0.51 -10.54
N VAL A 24 -3.04 -0.74 -10.79
CA VAL A 24 -2.10 -1.88 -10.97
C VAL A 24 -1.20 -1.67 -12.20
N TRP A 25 -1.71 -1.13 -13.30
CA TRP A 25 -0.89 -0.83 -14.49
C TRP A 25 0.20 0.22 -14.24
N SER A 26 -0.01 1.14 -13.30
CA SER A 26 1.01 2.13 -12.92
C SER A 26 2.18 1.49 -12.16
N PHE A 27 1.89 0.45 -11.37
CA PHE A 27 2.86 -0.33 -10.60
C PHE A 27 3.77 -1.18 -11.51
N VAL A 28 3.19 -1.84 -12.52
CA VAL A 28 3.96 -2.60 -13.54
C VAL A 28 4.91 -1.68 -14.30
N GLN A 29 4.50 -0.46 -14.65
CA GLN A 29 5.38 0.50 -15.32
C GLN A 29 6.54 0.99 -14.45
N TYR A 30 6.35 1.07 -13.13
CA TYR A 30 7.40 1.46 -12.20
C TYR A 30 8.48 0.37 -12.06
N GLY A 31 8.07 -0.90 -11.92
CA GLY A 31 8.99 -2.04 -11.91
C GLY A 31 9.82 -2.15 -13.21
N ILE A 32 9.18 -1.89 -14.36
CA ILE A 32 9.86 -1.89 -15.66
C ILE A 32 10.88 -0.73 -15.78
N LYS A 33 10.57 0.46 -15.24
CA LYS A 33 11.50 1.61 -15.28
C LYS A 33 12.75 1.40 -14.42
N GLN A 34 12.63 0.78 -13.25
CA GLN A 34 13.78 0.43 -12.39
C GLN A 34 14.69 -0.60 -13.08
N SER A 35 14.11 -1.58 -13.80
CA SER A 35 14.89 -2.55 -14.58
C SER A 35 15.58 -1.94 -15.80
N LEU A 36 15.02 -0.88 -16.39
CA LEU A 36 15.61 -0.17 -17.55
C LEU A 36 16.67 0.86 -17.13
N ALA A 37 16.56 1.47 -15.95
CA ALA A 37 17.57 2.38 -15.42
C ALA A 37 18.93 1.68 -15.18
N GLY A 38 18.91 0.38 -14.85
CA GLY A 38 20.12 -0.45 -14.76
C GLY A 38 20.79 -0.76 -16.12
N LEU A 39 20.12 -0.50 -17.25
CA LEU A 39 20.62 -0.83 -18.60
C LEU A 39 21.21 0.38 -19.35
N ASN A 40 21.06 1.61 -18.85
CA ASN A 40 21.54 2.83 -19.53
C ASN A 40 23.02 3.18 -19.27
N GLY A 41 23.81 2.23 -18.75
CA GLY A 41 25.25 2.37 -18.56
C GLY A 41 26.11 2.27 -19.83
N ALA A 42 25.53 2.21 -21.04
CA ALA A 42 26.32 2.14 -22.27
C ALA A 42 25.62 2.81 -23.47
N GLY A 43 26.27 3.83 -24.05
CA GLY A 43 26.07 4.19 -25.46
C GLY A 43 25.74 5.66 -25.73
N GLN A 44 26.74 6.41 -26.18
CA GLN A 44 26.59 7.73 -26.79
C GLN A 44 25.73 7.67 -28.06
N TYR A 45 24.64 8.43 -28.12
CA TYR A 45 24.01 8.82 -29.38
C TYR A 45 24.09 10.35 -29.56
N ARG A 46 24.79 10.75 -30.61
CA ARG A 46 24.85 12.14 -31.09
C ARG A 46 23.51 12.54 -31.70
N SER A 47 22.95 13.65 -31.24
CA SER A 47 21.78 14.33 -31.82
C SER A 47 22.23 15.44 -32.79
N SER A 48 21.73 15.39 -34.02
CA SER A 48 21.78 16.49 -34.99
C SER A 48 20.41 16.61 -35.65
N ALA A 49 19.60 17.60 -35.23
CA ALA A 49 18.62 18.30 -36.07
C ALA A 49 17.88 19.36 -35.23
N VAL A 50 18.10 20.64 -35.56
CA VAL A 50 17.30 21.76 -35.06
C VAL A 50 16.17 21.98 -36.07
N GLY A 51 14.98 21.48 -35.74
CA GLY A 51 13.73 21.76 -36.45
C GLY A 51 12.91 22.79 -35.67
N SER A 52 12.36 23.79 -36.36
CA SER A 52 11.60 24.88 -35.74
C SER A 52 10.34 24.35 -35.06
N VAL A 53 10.18 24.66 -33.77
CA VAL A 53 9.06 24.18 -32.96
C VAL A 53 7.80 24.97 -33.30
N ASP A 54 6.75 24.20 -33.53
CA ASP A 54 5.46 24.55 -34.12
C ASP A 54 4.54 25.29 -33.13
N SER A 55 3.78 26.26 -33.65
CA SER A 55 2.76 27.11 -32.98
C SER A 55 1.66 26.34 -32.21
N SER A 56 1.65 25.02 -32.32
CA SER A 56 0.80 24.09 -31.57
C SER A 56 1.14 24.04 -30.06
N LEU A 57 2.41 24.28 -29.70
CA LEU A 57 2.88 24.13 -28.32
C LEU A 57 2.40 25.26 -27.41
N ASP A 58 2.32 26.49 -27.93
CA ASP A 58 1.78 27.63 -27.18
C ASP A 58 0.28 27.47 -26.91
N THR A 59 -0.46 26.87 -27.84
CA THR A 59 -1.89 26.59 -27.66
C THR A 59 -2.10 25.52 -26.59
N TYR A 60 -1.26 24.48 -26.59
CA TYR A 60 -1.28 23.42 -25.59
C TYR A 60 -0.95 23.93 -24.17
N ILE A 61 -0.01 24.88 -24.06
CA ILE A 61 0.33 25.51 -22.78
C ILE A 61 -0.84 26.35 -22.24
N GLN A 62 -1.55 27.07 -23.11
CA GLN A 62 -2.71 27.87 -22.70
C GLN A 62 -3.90 27.00 -22.26
N ASP A 63 -4.14 25.87 -22.90
CA ASP A 63 -5.17 24.92 -22.50
C ASP A 63 -4.84 24.25 -21.14
N LEU A 64 -3.57 23.94 -20.88
CA LEU A 64 -3.10 23.44 -19.58
C LEU A 64 -3.27 24.45 -18.45
N LEU A 65 -3.04 25.74 -18.73
CA LEU A 65 -3.22 26.80 -17.74
C LEU A 65 -4.71 27.06 -17.43
N ALA A 66 -5.59 26.95 -18.43
CA ALA A 66 -7.03 27.08 -18.24
C ALA A 66 -7.63 25.96 -17.36
N LEU A 67 -7.08 24.75 -17.46
CA LEU A 67 -7.46 23.61 -16.61
C LEU A 67 -7.02 23.76 -15.14
N SER A 68 -6.07 24.65 -14.83
CA SER A 68 -5.59 24.87 -13.46
C SER A 68 -6.42 25.86 -12.63
N SER A 69 -7.46 26.49 -13.22
CA SER A 69 -8.27 27.54 -12.54
C SER A 69 -9.41 27.00 -11.68
N VAL A 70 -9.74 25.71 -11.79
CA VAL A 70 -10.48 25.01 -10.76
C VAL A 70 -9.43 24.65 -9.72
N ALA A 71 -9.51 25.21 -8.51
CA ALA A 71 -8.60 24.82 -7.44
C ALA A 71 -9.08 23.48 -6.86
N PRO A 72 -8.53 22.30 -7.25
CA PRO A 72 -8.57 21.19 -6.33
C PRO A 72 -7.83 21.65 -5.08
N THR A 73 -8.40 21.36 -3.92
CA THR A 73 -7.62 21.30 -2.70
C THR A 73 -6.61 20.18 -2.95
N ILE A 74 -5.45 20.51 -3.52
CA ILE A 74 -4.37 19.57 -3.77
C ILE A 74 -3.87 19.22 -2.38
N GLU A 75 -4.41 18.15 -1.80
CA GLU A 75 -3.74 17.44 -0.73
C GLU A 75 -2.34 17.17 -1.24
N THR A 76 -1.40 17.82 -0.57
CA THR A 76 -0.06 18.08 -1.07
C THR A 76 0.65 16.76 -1.32
N THR A 77 0.67 16.31 -2.56
CA THR A 77 1.54 15.21 -2.98
C THR A 77 2.88 15.85 -3.34
N CYS A 78 3.75 16.03 -2.33
CA CYS A 78 5.11 16.46 -2.54
C CYS A 78 5.86 15.38 -3.32
N ILE A 79 6.10 15.59 -4.61
CA ILE A 79 7.05 14.77 -5.36
C ILE A 79 8.44 15.28 -4.98
N LEU A 80 9.07 14.65 -3.99
CA LEU A 80 10.46 14.92 -3.62
C LEU A 80 11.38 14.27 -4.65
N SER A 81 12.26 15.08 -5.24
CA SER A 81 13.01 14.77 -6.46
C SER A 81 14.15 13.76 -6.33
N ASP A 82 14.26 12.98 -5.24
CA ASP A 82 15.40 12.09 -4.96
C ASP A 82 15.00 10.66 -4.51
N GLY A 83 13.87 10.13 -5.01
CA GLY A 83 13.42 8.78 -4.62
C GLY A 83 12.98 8.70 -3.15
N GLU A 84 12.79 9.86 -2.51
CA GLU A 84 12.25 9.99 -1.18
C GLU A 84 10.77 9.63 -1.23
N LEU A 85 10.47 8.55 -0.52
CA LEU A 85 9.18 7.90 -0.52
C LEU A 85 8.16 8.82 0.13
N VAL A 86 7.08 9.17 -0.58
CA VAL A 86 5.97 9.94 -0.01
C VAL A 86 5.21 9.03 0.93
N SER A 87 5.73 8.89 2.15
CA SER A 87 5.04 8.20 3.23
C SER A 87 3.87 9.08 3.67
N ARG A 88 2.66 8.53 3.60
CA ARG A 88 1.46 9.19 4.14
C ARG A 88 1.62 9.30 5.65
N ASP A 89 1.08 10.37 6.24
CA ASP A 89 1.20 10.64 7.68
C ASP A 89 0.78 9.43 8.55
N TYR A 90 -0.27 8.73 8.14
CA TYR A 90 -0.77 7.55 8.86
C TYR A 90 0.24 6.37 8.91
N CYS A 91 1.21 6.30 7.99
CA CYS A 91 2.25 5.25 7.95
C CYS A 91 3.50 5.58 8.77
N VAL A 92 3.74 6.86 9.09
CA VAL A 92 5.03 7.33 9.64
C VAL A 92 5.41 6.62 10.94
N ARG A 93 4.43 6.40 11.83
CA ARG A 93 4.66 5.72 13.10
C ARG A 93 4.97 4.23 12.92
N ALA A 94 4.30 3.56 11.99
CA ALA A 94 4.55 2.16 11.70
C ALA A 94 5.95 1.96 11.12
N TYR A 95 6.39 2.81 10.18
CA TYR A 95 7.76 2.78 9.66
C TYR A 95 8.81 2.93 10.76
N ALA A 96 8.66 3.92 11.65
CA ALA A 96 9.61 4.12 12.74
C ALA A 96 9.69 2.90 13.68
N ALA A 97 8.56 2.21 13.90
CA ALA A 97 8.53 1.00 14.71
C ALA A 97 9.19 -0.19 13.99
N LEU A 98 8.94 -0.39 12.70
CA LEU A 98 9.60 -1.44 11.91
C LEU A 98 11.13 -1.23 11.87
N GLU A 99 11.60 0.00 11.72
CA GLU A 99 13.03 0.32 11.81
C GLU A 99 13.62 0.01 13.18
N HIS A 100 12.86 0.23 14.26
CA HIS A 100 13.29 -0.21 15.59
C HIS A 100 13.35 -1.74 15.68
N TYR A 101 12.37 -2.46 15.13
CA TYR A 101 12.34 -3.92 15.13
C TYR A 101 13.56 -4.55 14.46
N ARG A 102 14.11 -3.90 13.42
CA ARG A 102 15.39 -4.32 12.77
C ARG A 102 16.60 -4.35 13.72
N THR A 103 16.53 -3.64 14.84
CA THR A 103 17.63 -3.56 15.83
C THR A 103 17.51 -4.57 16.96
N LEU A 104 16.39 -5.31 17.03
CA LEU A 104 16.13 -6.27 18.09
C LEU A 104 16.98 -7.53 17.91
N VAL A 105 17.24 -8.20 19.03
CA VAL A 105 17.94 -9.47 19.13
C VAL A 105 17.06 -10.47 19.88
N ASP A 106 17.30 -11.76 19.74
CA ASP A 106 16.55 -12.79 20.48
C ASP A 106 16.58 -12.52 22.00
N GLY A 107 15.44 -12.74 22.66
CA GLY A 107 15.20 -12.39 24.06
C GLY A 107 14.93 -10.91 24.31
N TRP A 108 14.45 -10.15 23.29
CA TRP A 108 14.22 -8.71 23.40
C TRP A 108 13.17 -8.30 24.44
N ASP A 109 12.23 -9.18 24.77
CA ASP A 109 11.21 -8.96 25.80
C ASP A 109 11.54 -9.60 27.16
N GLY A 110 12.66 -10.34 27.24
CA GLY A 110 13.09 -11.07 28.44
C GLY A 110 12.57 -12.50 28.58
N ASP A 111 11.68 -12.96 27.68
CA ASP A 111 10.96 -14.24 27.75
C ASP A 111 11.20 -15.13 26.51
N ASP A 112 12.47 -15.24 26.07
CA ASP A 112 12.89 -16.03 24.90
C ASP A 112 12.23 -15.61 23.56
N ALA A 113 11.65 -14.40 23.46
CA ALA A 113 11.04 -13.92 22.22
C ALA A 113 12.05 -13.83 21.07
N LEU A 114 11.63 -14.25 19.88
CA LEU A 114 12.49 -14.26 18.71
C LEU A 114 12.60 -12.85 18.11
N ALA A 115 13.80 -12.51 17.61
CA ALA A 115 13.95 -11.33 16.77
C ALA A 115 13.26 -11.54 15.41
N PRO A 116 12.68 -10.49 14.82
CA PRO A 116 12.06 -10.60 13.51
C PRO A 116 13.08 -10.86 12.41
N THR A 117 12.71 -11.72 11.46
CA THR A 117 13.54 -11.96 10.29
C THR A 117 13.52 -10.77 9.33
N SER A 118 14.59 -10.61 8.54
CA SER A 118 14.66 -9.56 7.52
C SER A 118 13.54 -9.67 6.50
N GLU A 119 13.18 -10.89 6.09
CA GLU A 119 12.13 -11.15 5.11
C GLU A 119 10.76 -10.70 5.60
N CYS A 120 10.43 -10.94 6.88
CA CYS A 120 9.17 -10.48 7.45
C CYS A 120 9.08 -8.95 7.51
N LEU A 121 10.18 -8.28 7.87
CA LEU A 121 10.23 -6.82 7.94
C LEU A 121 10.18 -6.17 6.55
N GLU A 122 10.84 -6.77 5.56
CA GLU A 122 10.76 -6.33 4.16
C GLU A 122 9.33 -6.47 3.61
N ALA A 123 8.63 -7.55 3.95
CA ALA A 123 7.22 -7.73 3.59
C ALA A 123 6.33 -6.66 4.24
N ALA A 124 6.55 -6.33 5.51
CA ALA A 124 5.81 -5.29 6.21
C ALA A 124 6.04 -3.89 5.59
N ASP A 125 7.29 -3.55 5.26
CA ASP A 125 7.65 -2.29 4.59
C ASP A 125 7.01 -2.20 3.20
N ALA A 126 7.05 -3.29 2.42
CA ALA A 126 6.44 -3.34 1.10
C ALA A 126 4.91 -3.17 1.19
N PHE A 127 4.27 -3.72 2.22
CA PHE A 127 2.84 -3.51 2.45
C PHE A 127 2.53 -2.05 2.78
N LEU A 128 3.27 -1.41 3.69
CA LEU A 128 3.10 0.02 4.00
C LEU A 128 3.30 0.92 2.78
N TYR A 129 4.25 0.55 1.93
CA TYR A 129 4.50 1.25 0.67
C TYR A 129 3.26 1.17 -0.24
N MET A 130 2.74 -0.03 -0.46
CA MET A 130 1.54 -0.24 -1.28
C MET A 130 0.34 0.49 -0.69
N LEU A 131 0.16 0.42 0.63
CA LEU A 131 -0.90 1.12 1.34
C LEU A 131 -0.86 2.63 1.07
N GLY A 132 0.29 3.27 1.27
CA GLY A 132 0.49 4.71 1.02
C GLY A 132 0.26 5.14 -0.43
N SER A 133 0.45 4.20 -1.36
CA SER A 133 0.28 4.42 -2.81
C SER A 133 -1.16 4.21 -3.30
N ILE A 134 -1.93 3.34 -2.64
CA ILE A 134 -3.27 2.92 -3.08
C ILE A 134 -4.36 3.64 -2.29
N VAL A 135 -4.20 3.73 -0.97
CA VAL A 135 -5.21 4.23 -0.04
C VAL A 135 -4.93 5.70 0.26
N GLU A 136 -5.86 6.57 -0.13
CA GLU A 136 -5.69 8.02 0.05
C GLU A 136 -5.87 8.44 1.51
N ARG A 137 -6.83 7.83 2.20
CA ARG A 137 -7.20 8.12 3.59
C ARG A 137 -7.36 6.83 4.36
N CYS A 138 -6.73 6.78 5.53
CA CYS A 138 -6.66 5.60 6.38
C CYS A 138 -6.50 6.09 7.83
N PRO A 139 -7.09 5.43 8.83
CA PRO A 139 -6.71 5.65 10.22
C PRO A 139 -5.21 5.36 10.45
N ASP A 140 -4.65 5.92 11.53
CA ASP A 140 -3.25 5.66 11.89
C ASP A 140 -2.98 4.16 12.00
N VAL A 141 -1.98 3.68 11.26
CA VAL A 141 -1.53 2.29 11.35
C VAL A 141 -0.50 2.18 12.47
N SER A 142 -0.68 1.16 13.30
CA SER A 142 0.27 0.82 14.36
C SER A 142 0.99 -0.48 14.01
N ALA A 143 2.30 -0.51 14.24
CA ALA A 143 3.06 -1.75 14.15
C ALA A 143 2.93 -2.55 15.46
N MET A 144 3.01 -3.87 15.33
CA MET A 144 3.12 -4.82 16.43
C MET A 144 4.19 -5.85 16.09
N LEU A 145 4.73 -6.49 17.11
CA LEU A 145 5.67 -7.60 17.00
C LEU A 145 5.25 -8.64 18.04
N ASP A 146 5.05 -9.88 17.63
CA ASP A 146 4.72 -10.96 18.55
C ASP A 146 5.96 -11.66 19.11
N GLU A 147 5.73 -12.61 20.03
CA GLU A 147 6.77 -13.41 20.69
C GLU A 147 7.54 -14.33 19.72
N GLU A 148 6.95 -14.66 18.57
CA GLU A 148 7.58 -15.47 17.52
C GLU A 148 8.42 -14.61 16.56
N GLY A 149 8.54 -13.31 16.80
CA GLY A 149 9.26 -12.39 15.94
C GLY A 149 8.52 -12.10 14.63
N ILE A 150 7.20 -12.30 14.58
CA ILE A 150 6.39 -11.98 13.41
C ILE A 150 5.92 -10.53 13.53
N PRO A 151 6.42 -9.62 12.68
CA PRO A 151 5.92 -8.26 12.65
C PRO A 151 4.50 -8.25 12.09
N GLY A 152 3.72 -7.29 12.54
CA GLY A 152 2.37 -7.05 12.06
C GLY A 152 2.02 -5.57 12.05
N LEU A 153 0.95 -5.26 11.33
CA LEU A 153 0.32 -3.96 11.29
C LEU A 153 -1.11 -4.12 11.77
N PHE A 154 -1.63 -3.14 12.49
CA PHE A 154 -3.03 -3.15 12.89
C PHE A 154 -3.64 -1.75 12.92
N TRP A 155 -4.96 -1.76 12.81
CA TRP A 155 -5.85 -0.62 12.94
C TRP A 155 -6.93 -0.96 13.94
N ASP A 156 -7.13 -0.08 14.93
CA ASP A 156 -8.18 -0.23 15.93
C ASP A 156 -8.93 1.10 16.06
N THR A 157 -10.16 1.14 15.54
CA THR A 157 -11.02 2.34 15.61
C THR A 157 -11.98 2.29 16.78
N GLY A 158 -11.87 1.30 17.66
CA GLY A 158 -12.86 1.01 18.70
C GLY A 158 -14.06 0.22 18.18
N LEU A 159 -14.53 0.50 16.96
CA LEU A 159 -15.66 -0.18 16.30
C LEU A 159 -15.22 -1.38 15.46
N ALA A 160 -14.05 -1.29 14.84
CA ALA A 160 -13.47 -2.36 14.06
C ALA A 160 -11.99 -2.54 14.42
N TYR A 161 -11.52 -3.78 14.24
CA TYR A 161 -10.13 -4.15 14.35
C TYR A 161 -9.71 -4.85 13.07
N PHE A 162 -8.63 -4.39 12.46
CA PHE A 162 -8.00 -5.07 11.33
C PHE A 162 -6.52 -5.26 11.64
N SER A 163 -5.98 -6.43 11.33
CA SER A 163 -4.54 -6.70 11.49
C SER A 163 -4.01 -7.52 10.33
N VAL A 164 -2.75 -7.29 9.99
CA VAL A 164 -1.97 -8.01 8.99
C VAL A 164 -0.69 -8.49 9.67
N SER A 165 -0.38 -9.78 9.57
CA SER A 165 0.87 -10.39 10.10
C SER A 165 1.71 -10.91 8.94
N PHE A 166 3.04 -10.73 8.99
CA PHE A 166 3.95 -10.99 7.88
C PHE A 166 4.89 -12.15 8.19
N TYR A 167 4.72 -13.29 7.51
CA TYR A 167 5.46 -14.53 7.80
C TYR A 167 6.74 -14.70 6.96
N GLY A 168 7.16 -13.66 6.25
CA GLY A 168 8.24 -13.76 5.27
C GLY A 168 7.75 -14.33 3.94
N GLY A 169 8.63 -14.45 2.95
CA GLY A 169 8.25 -15.01 1.63
C GLY A 169 7.08 -14.30 0.92
N HIS A 170 6.76 -13.06 1.31
CA HIS A 170 5.61 -12.28 0.85
C HIS A 170 4.23 -12.79 1.28
N GLU A 171 4.18 -13.77 2.18
CA GLU A 171 2.94 -14.32 2.73
C GLU A 171 2.45 -13.47 3.90
N LEU A 172 1.15 -13.23 3.93
CA LEU A 172 0.51 -12.48 5.01
C LEU A 172 -0.81 -13.09 5.44
N ALA A 173 -1.10 -12.97 6.73
CA ALA A 173 -2.38 -13.35 7.31
C ALA A 173 -3.13 -12.11 7.79
N CYS A 174 -4.38 -11.98 7.36
CA CYS A 174 -5.26 -10.87 7.68
C CYS A 174 -6.36 -11.31 8.64
N VAL A 175 -6.66 -10.49 9.64
CA VAL A 175 -7.78 -10.68 10.56
C VAL A 175 -8.59 -9.40 10.62
N TYR A 176 -9.85 -9.47 10.22
CA TYR A 176 -10.84 -8.40 10.41
C TYR A 176 -11.86 -8.79 11.47
N ARG A 177 -12.21 -7.86 12.35
CA ARG A 177 -13.24 -8.01 13.36
C ARG A 177 -14.09 -6.75 13.44
N ASN A 178 -15.36 -6.88 13.09
CA ASN A 178 -16.38 -5.85 13.38
C ASN A 178 -16.91 -6.08 14.80
N ARG A 179 -16.73 -5.11 15.70
CA ARG A 179 -17.13 -5.23 17.11
C ARG A 179 -18.61 -4.93 17.33
N GLU A 180 -19.25 -4.20 16.42
CA GLU A 180 -20.69 -3.92 16.49
C GLU A 180 -21.52 -5.16 16.15
N THR A 181 -21.16 -5.86 15.06
CA THR A 181 -21.87 -7.05 14.58
C THR A 181 -21.33 -8.35 15.17
N GLY A 182 -20.10 -8.32 15.71
CA GLY A 182 -19.37 -9.51 16.15
C GLY A 182 -18.80 -10.36 14.99
N GLN A 183 -18.91 -9.89 13.74
CA GLN A 183 -18.38 -10.60 12.57
C GLN A 183 -16.84 -10.66 12.63
N LYS A 184 -16.29 -11.83 12.33
CA LYS A 184 -14.84 -12.06 12.18
C LYS A 184 -14.57 -12.66 10.80
N THR A 185 -13.60 -12.11 10.10
CA THR A 185 -13.10 -12.61 8.82
C THR A 185 -11.61 -12.87 8.95
N LEU A 186 -11.15 -14.02 8.44
CA LEU A 186 -9.74 -14.37 8.36
C LEU A 186 -9.47 -14.77 6.91
N PHE A 187 -8.36 -14.28 6.37
CA PHE A 187 -7.90 -14.67 5.04
C PHE A 187 -6.39 -14.52 4.96
N GLU A 188 -5.79 -15.29 4.06
CA GLU A 188 -4.39 -15.21 3.70
C GLU A 188 -4.28 -14.51 2.34
N ALA A 189 -3.16 -13.85 2.09
CA ALA A 189 -2.84 -13.28 0.79
C ALA A 189 -1.33 -13.26 0.58
N ASN A 190 -0.93 -12.95 -0.65
CA ASN A 190 0.45 -12.78 -1.04
C ASN A 190 0.70 -11.39 -1.63
N LEU A 191 1.79 -10.72 -1.22
CA LEU A 191 2.11 -9.37 -1.72
C LEU A 191 2.38 -9.32 -3.24
N HIS A 192 2.76 -10.44 -3.86
CA HIS A 192 2.96 -10.55 -5.31
C HIS A 192 1.67 -10.74 -6.10
N HIS A 193 0.55 -10.94 -5.42
CA HIS A 193 -0.78 -11.14 -6.01
C HIS A 193 -1.72 -10.01 -5.56
N PRO A 194 -1.65 -8.82 -6.18
CA PRO A 194 -2.44 -7.65 -5.78
C PRO A 194 -3.95 -7.89 -5.69
N GLU A 195 -4.46 -8.81 -6.51
CA GLU A 195 -5.86 -9.27 -6.50
C GLU A 195 -6.26 -9.90 -5.16
N GLU A 196 -5.34 -10.54 -4.44
CA GLU A 196 -5.59 -11.13 -3.12
C GLU A 196 -5.66 -10.07 -2.02
N LEU A 197 -5.09 -8.88 -2.28
CA LEU A 197 -5.10 -7.75 -1.35
C LEU A 197 -6.35 -6.88 -1.47
N GLU A 198 -7.20 -7.08 -2.49
CA GLU A 198 -8.43 -6.30 -2.69
C GLU A 198 -9.32 -6.29 -1.44
N GLN A 199 -9.42 -7.42 -0.76
CA GLN A 199 -10.20 -7.52 0.48
C GLN A 199 -9.56 -6.75 1.64
N ALA A 200 -8.23 -6.73 1.74
CA ALA A 200 -7.52 -5.96 2.76
C ALA A 200 -7.77 -4.45 2.56
N TRP A 201 -7.66 -3.97 1.32
CA TRP A 201 -7.94 -2.57 0.99
C TRP A 201 -9.37 -2.17 1.33
N ALA A 202 -10.34 -2.99 0.95
CA ALA A 202 -11.74 -2.74 1.27
C ALA A 202 -12.01 -2.67 2.78
N PHE A 203 -11.34 -3.51 3.58
CA PHE A 203 -11.46 -3.42 5.04
C PHE A 203 -10.85 -2.14 5.57
N ILE A 204 -9.63 -1.79 5.15
CA ILE A 204 -8.94 -0.59 5.61
C ILE A 204 -9.73 0.68 5.27
N GLU A 205 -10.27 0.78 4.05
CA GLU A 205 -11.08 1.92 3.61
C GLU A 205 -12.42 2.03 4.36
N SER A 206 -12.87 0.94 5.01
CA SER A 206 -14.11 0.91 5.78
C SER A 206 -13.95 1.25 7.27
N LEU A 207 -12.71 1.40 7.76
CA LEU A 207 -12.39 1.70 9.15
C LEU A 207 -12.64 3.17 9.49
#